data_AF-H0HQW3-F1
#
_entry.id   AF-H0HQW3-F1
#
_cell.length_a   1.000
_cell.length_b   1.000
_cell.length_c   1.000
_cell.angle_alpha   90.00
_cell.angle_beta   90.00
_cell.angle_gamma   90.00
#
_symmetry.space_group_name_H-M   'P 1'
#
loop_
_entity.id
_entity.type
_entity.pdbx_description
1 polymer ?
#
loop_
_entity_poly.entity_id
_entity_poly.type
_entity_poly.pdbx_seq_one_letter_code
_entity_poly.pdbx_strand_id
1 'polypeptide(L)'
;MSAPLPDFSPAMLAFFLRARAVMAHADRPSRCGMQATVKRERKRWKQLSGLTHLQIEWAWMGRLWDAEARARLWAVLGHFPSDFGVVLTDQGGQDVG
;
A
#
# COMPACT_ATOMS: atom_id res chain seq x y z
N MET A 1 1.05 -17.78 23.48
CA MET A 1 1.76 -16.57 23.01
C MET A 1 0.85 -15.92 21.97
N SER A 2 0.35 -14.71 22.22
CA SER A 2 -0.43 -13.99 21.21
C SER A 2 0.50 -13.61 20.05
N ALA A 3 0.03 -13.77 18.81
CA ALA A 3 0.78 -13.32 17.64
C ALA A 3 1.03 -11.80 17.72
N PRO A 4 2.17 -11.30 17.24
CA PRO A 4 2.42 -9.86 17.20
C PRO A 4 1.36 -9.16 16.33
N LEU A 5 0.89 -7.99 16.78
CA LEU A 5 -0.08 -7.19 16.04
C LEU A 5 0.52 -6.82 14.67
N PRO A 6 -0.20 -7.05 13.55
CA PRO A 6 0.31 -6.70 12.22
C PRO A 6 0.50 -5.19 12.06
N ASP A 7 1.55 -4.77 11.36
CA ASP A 7 1.88 -3.36 11.11
C ASP A 7 1.26 -2.86 9.79
N PHE A 8 0.34 -1.90 9.88
CA PHE A 8 -0.31 -1.21 8.76
C PHE A 8 0.14 0.26 8.62
N SER A 9 1.31 0.59 9.16
CA SER A 9 1.92 1.92 9.06
C SER A 9 2.18 2.35 7.61
N PRO A 10 2.31 3.67 7.35
CA PRO A 10 2.67 4.20 6.04
C PRO A 10 3.97 3.61 5.49
N ALA A 11 4.96 3.37 6.36
CA ALA A 11 6.25 2.78 5.97
C ALA A 11 6.07 1.34 5.50
N MET A 12 5.26 0.55 6.20
CA MET A 12 4.98 -0.84 5.82
C MET A 12 4.19 -0.94 4.53
N LEU A 13 3.22 -0.05 4.34
CA LEU A 13 2.50 0.06 3.07
C LEU A 13 3.46 0.35 1.91
N ALA A 14 4.39 1.29 2.07
CA ALA A 14 5.38 1.61 1.04
C ALA A 14 6.27 0.41 0.70
N PHE A 15 6.67 -0.36 1.71
CA PHE A 15 7.44 -1.59 1.53
C PHE A 15 6.67 -2.61 0.69
N PHE A 16 5.41 -2.89 1.03
CA PHE A 16 4.56 -3.82 0.29
C PHE A 16 4.32 -3.38 -1.16
N LEU A 17 4.10 -2.08 -1.41
CA LEU A 17 3.95 -1.55 -2.76
C LEU A 17 5.23 -1.78 -3.59
N ARG A 18 6.41 -1.52 -3.02
CA ARG A 18 7.69 -1.77 -3.70
C ARG A 18 7.90 -3.25 -3.99
N ALA A 19 7.64 -4.11 -3.00
CA ALA A 19 7.70 -5.56 -3.17
C ALA A 19 6.77 -6.04 -4.29
N ARG A 20 5.53 -5.54 -4.33
CA ARG A 20 4.58 -5.85 -5.42
C ARG A 20 5.07 -5.39 -6.79
N ALA A 21 5.69 -4.22 -6.89
CA ALA A 21 6.26 -3.77 -8.16
C ALA A 21 7.41 -4.67 -8.61
N VAL A 22 8.27 -5.14 -7.69
CA VAL A 22 9.35 -6.10 -7.98
C VAL A 22 8.79 -7.43 -8.46
N MET A 23 7.79 -7.97 -7.74
CA MET A 23 7.11 -9.21 -8.15
C MET A 23 6.46 -9.07 -9.52
N ALA A 24 5.75 -7.96 -9.77
CA ALA A 24 5.11 -7.70 -11.07
C ALA A 24 6.13 -7.57 -12.21
N HIS A 25 7.34 -7.07 -11.91
CA HIS A 25 8.43 -7.01 -12.88
C HIS A 25 9.04 -8.37 -13.16
N ALA A 26 9.22 -9.20 -12.12
CA ALA A 26 9.72 -10.56 -12.28
C ALA A 26 8.74 -11.45 -13.06
N ASP A 27 7.45 -11.33 -12.78
CA ASP A 27 6.38 -12.08 -13.46
C ASP A 27 6.17 -11.62 -14.91
N ARG A 28 6.10 -10.29 -15.13
CA ARG A 28 5.92 -9.71 -16.46
C ARG A 28 6.81 -8.47 -16.63
N PRO A 29 8.07 -8.65 -17.04
CA PRO A 29 8.99 -7.54 -17.20
C PRO A 29 8.52 -6.60 -18.30
N SER A 30 8.63 -5.30 -18.04
CA SER A 30 8.46 -4.30 -19.09
C SER A 30 9.71 -4.26 -19.97
N ARG A 31 9.53 -4.10 -21.29
CA ARG A 31 10.63 -3.88 -22.25
C ARG A 31 11.45 -2.62 -21.92
N CYS A 32 10.83 -1.67 -21.23
CA CYS A 32 11.47 -0.41 -20.79
C CYS A 32 11.99 -0.48 -19.34
N GLY A 33 12.15 -1.69 -18.77
CA GLY A 33 12.75 -1.91 -17.46
C GLY A 33 11.81 -1.70 -16.26
N MET A 34 12.40 -1.72 -15.06
CA MET A 34 11.69 -1.70 -13.78
C MET A 34 10.82 -0.43 -13.61
N GLN A 35 11.33 0.75 -13.98
CA GLN A 35 10.59 2.00 -13.81
C GLN A 35 9.27 2.04 -14.59
N ALA A 36 9.26 1.48 -15.80
CA ALA A 36 8.02 1.36 -16.58
C ALA A 36 7.00 0.41 -15.92
N THR A 37 7.49 -0.62 -15.22
CA THR A 37 6.63 -1.53 -14.42
C THR A 37 6.06 -0.80 -13.21
N VAL A 38 6.88 -0.07 -12.46
CA VAL A 38 6.41 0.77 -11.34
C VAL A 38 5.33 1.75 -11.80
N LYS A 39 5.55 2.46 -12.92
CA LYS A 39 4.56 3.40 -13.48
C LYS A 39 3.24 2.71 -13.81
N ARG A 40 3.29 1.51 -14.38
CA ARG A 40 2.10 0.70 -14.69
C ARG A 40 1.36 0.29 -13.41
N GLU A 41 2.07 -0.24 -12.42
CA GLU A 41 1.44 -0.67 -11.16
C GLU A 41 0.85 0.51 -10.38
N ARG A 42 1.54 1.66 -10.31
CA ARG A 42 0.98 2.88 -9.70
C ARG A 42 -0.31 3.33 -10.38
N LYS A 43 -0.37 3.27 -11.73
CA LYS A 43 -1.61 3.56 -12.47
C LYS A 43 -2.72 2.57 -12.12
N ARG A 44 -2.39 1.28 -12.00
CA ARG A 44 -3.34 0.23 -11.61
C ARG A 44 -3.86 0.44 -10.20
N TRP A 45 -3.00 0.70 -9.22
CA TRP A 45 -3.42 0.96 -7.84
C TRP A 45 -4.30 2.19 -7.75
N LYS A 46 -3.96 3.27 -8.46
CA LYS A 46 -4.81 4.47 -8.56
C LYS A 46 -6.23 4.12 -9.03
N GLN A 47 -6.35 3.31 -10.09
CA GLN A 47 -7.64 2.91 -10.64
C GLN A 47 -8.45 2.05 -9.66
N LEU A 48 -7.79 1.14 -8.95
CA LEU A 48 -8.45 0.23 -8.03
C LEU A 48 -8.81 0.88 -6.68
N SER A 49 -7.99 1.82 -6.19
CA SER A 49 -8.20 2.49 -4.91
C SER A 49 -9.06 3.76 -5.02
N GLY A 50 -9.21 4.31 -6.22
CA GLY A 50 -9.85 5.61 -6.45
C GLY A 50 -9.02 6.81 -5.96
N LEU A 51 -7.78 6.60 -5.50
CA LEU A 51 -6.94 7.67 -4.96
C LEU A 51 -6.41 8.61 -6.05
N THR A 52 -6.02 9.81 -5.64
CA THR A 52 -5.34 10.76 -6.51
C THR A 52 -3.92 10.31 -6.83
N HIS A 53 -3.33 10.89 -7.89
CA HIS A 53 -1.92 10.63 -8.21
C HIS A 53 -1.00 10.99 -7.04
N LEU A 54 -1.23 12.14 -6.39
CA LEU A 54 -0.44 12.62 -5.27
C LEU A 54 -0.48 11.67 -4.06
N GLN A 55 -1.65 11.13 -3.73
CA GLN A 55 -1.77 10.13 -2.65
C GLN A 55 -1.02 8.83 -2.97
N ILE A 56 -1.00 8.38 -4.22
CA ILE A 56 -0.19 7.22 -4.64
C ILE A 56 1.30 7.52 -4.49
N GLU A 57 1.76 8.73 -4.85
CA GLU A 57 3.14 9.15 -4.63
C GLU A 57 3.49 9.19 -3.14
N TRP A 58 2.62 9.75 -2.29
CA TRP A 58 2.80 9.74 -0.83
C TRP A 58 2.86 8.33 -0.27
N ALA A 59 1.98 7.42 -0.72
CA ALA A 59 2.03 6.02 -0.31
C ALA A 59 3.35 5.37 -0.71
N TRP A 60 3.85 5.62 -1.92
CA TRP A 60 5.14 5.10 -2.37
C TRP A 60 6.33 5.62 -1.55
N MET A 61 6.24 6.85 -1.05
CA MET A 61 7.23 7.48 -0.17
C MET A 61 7.06 7.11 1.31
N GLY A 62 6.02 6.36 1.68
CA GLY A 62 5.71 6.03 3.08
C GLY A 62 5.18 7.22 3.88
N ARG A 63 4.45 8.13 3.23
CA ARG A 63 3.94 9.38 3.78
C ARG A 63 2.43 9.57 3.64
N LEU A 64 1.71 8.51 3.26
CA LEU A 64 0.24 8.56 3.24
C LEU A 64 -0.28 8.30 4.66
N TRP A 65 -0.64 9.34 5.40
CA TRP A 65 -1.05 9.22 6.81
C TRP A 65 -2.56 9.02 6.99
N ASP A 66 -3.35 9.63 6.10
CA ASP A 66 -4.79 9.51 6.02
C ASP A 66 -5.26 8.03 6.13
N ALA A 67 -6.11 7.76 7.11
CA ALA A 67 -6.52 6.40 7.47
C ALA A 67 -7.33 5.75 6.35
N GLU A 68 -8.30 6.47 5.79
CA GLU A 68 -9.19 5.98 4.74
C GLU A 68 -8.40 5.62 3.47
N ALA A 69 -7.51 6.51 3.03
CA ALA A 69 -6.68 6.27 1.85
C ALA A 69 -5.73 5.09 2.04
N ARG A 70 -5.15 4.92 3.24
CA ARG A 70 -4.34 3.74 3.55
C ARG A 70 -5.17 2.46 3.52
N ALA A 71 -6.36 2.45 4.15
CA ALA A 71 -7.25 1.30 4.15
C ALA A 71 -7.60 0.86 2.72
N ARG A 72 -7.91 1.81 1.82
CA ARG A 72 -8.17 1.54 0.40
C ARG A 72 -6.98 0.90 -0.32
N LEU A 73 -5.76 1.34 -0.04
CA LEU A 73 -4.56 0.74 -0.65
C LEU A 73 -4.23 -0.64 -0.08
N TRP A 74 -4.40 -0.84 1.22
CA TRP A 74 -4.28 -2.17 1.82
C TRP A 74 -5.29 -3.15 1.21
N ALA A 75 -6.54 -2.72 1.01
CA ALA A 75 -7.55 -3.52 0.34
C ALA A 75 -7.16 -3.91 -1.10
N VAL A 76 -6.55 -3.00 -1.86
CA VAL A 76 -6.00 -3.28 -3.20
C VAL A 76 -4.90 -4.34 -3.16
N LEU A 77 -4.14 -4.40 -2.06
CA LEU A 77 -3.12 -5.41 -1.81
C LEU A 77 -3.70 -6.73 -1.29
N GLY A 78 -5.00 -6.78 -0.97
CA GLY A 78 -5.68 -7.96 -0.43
C GLY A 78 -5.58 -8.09 1.09
N HIS A 79 -5.29 -6.99 1.79
CA HIS A 79 -5.18 -6.98 3.25
C HIS A 79 -6.17 -5.98 3.84
N PHE A 80 -6.90 -6.39 4.88
CA PHE A 80 -7.88 -5.53 5.55
C PHE A 80 -7.50 -5.41 7.02
N PRO A 81 -7.13 -4.22 7.52
CA PRO A 81 -6.75 -4.03 8.93
C PRO A 81 -7.83 -4.52 9.92
N SER A 82 -9.10 -4.40 9.55
CA SER A 82 -10.25 -4.87 10.33
C SER A 82 -10.24 -6.37 10.61
N ASP A 83 -9.67 -7.19 9.71
CA ASP A 83 -9.57 -8.64 9.91
C ASP A 83 -8.66 -9.00 11.10
N PHE A 84 -7.87 -8.04 11.56
CA PHE A 84 -6.95 -8.15 12.70
C PHE A 84 -7.39 -7.31 13.90
N GLY A 85 -8.60 -6.75 13.89
CA GLY A 85 -9.07 -5.83 14.92
C GLY A 85 -8.29 -4.51 14.95
N VAL A 86 -7.72 -4.09 13.81
CA VAL A 86 -6.93 -2.85 13.71
C VAL A 86 -7.78 -1.73 13.12
N VAL A 87 -7.79 -0.58 13.80
CA VAL A 87 -8.36 0.68 13.31
C VAL A 87 -7.24 1.65 12.96
N LEU A 88 -7.25 2.21 11.75
CA LEU A 88 -6.23 3.16 11.31
C LEU A 88 -6.56 4.59 11.76
N THR A 89 -5.54 5.38 12.09
CA THR A 89 -5.70 6.79 12.50
C THR A 89 -5.10 7.76 11.48
N ASP A 90 -5.60 8.99 11.39
CA ASP A 90 -5.11 9.95 10.38
C ASP A 90 -3.69 10.48 10.63
N GLN A 91 -3.08 10.09 11.75
CA GLN A 91 -1.69 10.43 12.10
C GLN A 91 -0.67 9.39 11.61
N GLY A 92 -1.09 8.45 10.76
CA GLY A 92 -0.23 7.35 10.30
C GLY A 92 -0.10 6.21 11.31
N GLY A 93 -0.82 6.27 12.43
CA GLY A 93 -0.86 5.23 13.45
C GLY A 93 -1.95 4.19 13.18
N GLN A 94 -2.13 3.32 14.18
CA GLN A 94 -3.19 2.33 14.26
C GLN A 94 -3.45 1.97 15.73
N ASP A 95 -4.68 1.64 16.06
CA ASP A 95 -5.11 1.21 17.39
C ASP A 95 -5.75 -0.19 17.32
N VAL A 96 -5.82 -0.86 18.47
CA VAL A 96 -6.61 -2.09 18.62
C VAL A 96 -8.06 -1.67 18.90
N GLY A 97 -8.97 -2.09 18.03
CA GLY A 97 -10.42 -1.86 18.15
C GLY A 97 -11.13 -2.86 19.06
#